data_AF-A0A1Q3H8Z7-F1
#
_entry.id   AF-A0A1Q3H8Z7-F1
#
_cell.length_a   1.000
_cell.length_b   1.000
_cell.length_c   1.000
_cell.angle_alpha   90.00
_cell.angle_beta   90.00
_cell.angle_gamma   90.00
#
_symmetry.space_group_name_H-M   'P 1'
#
loop_
_entity.id
_entity.type
_entity.pdbx_description
1 polymer ?
#
loop_
_entity_poly.entity_id
_entity_poly.type
_entity_poly.pdbx_seq_one_letter_code
_entity_poly.pdbx_strand_id
1 'polypeptide(L)'
;MRVWLTVVMMALAGCSVQVTGAPCQDDLQCPNAQRCTPEGQCVAGARSGEHLLESCRTAMETLARRADQCYGGKTPESYPRLADTESVCASVVASVEAGRQAFVPERFGACVRQLRELPCGAMTLDDFSQGNLLARCEALESQVTEGNPCGSNLDCQGGWCDTSAGCASGVCKRYVPAGSGCDGGVPCQPGSTCSLNVCRAHANLGESCAWSIRCAPEANAACVDNRCVARKASGTCKSADECEPGMACAKINVDAGPDSPRECRTARGLDEPCTPGAFECGGLLYCEAATARCRPWRELGQTCLDPDGTKETAMCLGSRCAFGAFLQLVCQQYVTPGGSCLADGDCGPTGACRNKVCVTTWCR
;
A
#
# COMPACT_ATOMS: atom_id res chain seq x y z
N MET A 1 -66.98 10.75 -34.78
CA MET A 1 -65.52 10.96 -34.83
C MET A 1 -65.01 10.96 -33.40
N ARG A 2 -64.12 10.02 -33.10
CA ARG A 2 -63.74 9.57 -31.75
C ARG A 2 -62.53 10.36 -31.22
N VAL A 3 -62.72 10.96 -30.05
CA VAL A 3 -61.83 10.99 -28.88
C VAL A 3 -60.40 10.54 -29.13
N TRP A 4 -59.44 11.46 -29.29
CA TRP A 4 -58.00 11.23 -29.10
C TRP A 4 -57.34 12.57 -28.67
N LEU A 5 -57.50 12.92 -27.39
CA LEU A 5 -56.80 14.04 -26.77
C LEU A 5 -56.65 13.78 -25.27
N THR A 6 -56.05 12.65 -24.97
CA THR A 6 -55.56 12.24 -23.64
C THR A 6 -54.48 11.21 -23.94
N VAL A 7 -53.32 11.33 -23.30
CA VAL A 7 -52.10 10.50 -23.45
C VAL A 7 -50.99 11.14 -24.32
N VAL A 8 -50.40 12.26 -23.85
CA VAL A 8 -48.97 12.60 -24.11
C VAL A 8 -48.33 13.31 -22.89
N MET A 9 -48.76 13.00 -21.65
CA MET A 9 -48.14 13.59 -20.44
C MET A 9 -47.98 12.60 -19.27
N MET A 10 -47.66 11.33 -19.54
CA MET A 10 -47.18 10.40 -18.50
C MET A 10 -46.25 9.35 -19.11
N ALA A 11 -44.96 9.67 -19.29
CA ALA A 11 -43.89 8.66 -19.44
C ALA A 11 -42.46 9.27 -19.35
N LEU A 12 -42.25 10.27 -18.49
CA LEU A 12 -40.90 10.64 -17.99
C LEU A 12 -40.83 10.44 -16.47
N ALA A 13 -41.52 9.43 -15.95
CA ALA A 13 -41.10 8.80 -14.71
C ALA A 13 -39.84 8.02 -15.08
N GLY A 14 -38.68 8.58 -14.78
CA GLY A 14 -37.39 7.93 -15.00
C GLY A 14 -37.42 6.56 -14.36
N CYS A 15 -37.50 5.51 -15.19
CA CYS A 15 -37.22 4.16 -14.77
C CYS A 15 -35.76 4.16 -14.30
N SER A 16 -35.53 4.36 -13.00
CA SER A 16 -34.29 3.96 -12.36
C SER A 16 -34.25 2.45 -12.49
N VAL A 17 -33.60 1.94 -13.54
CA VAL A 17 -33.38 0.51 -13.71
C VAL A 17 -32.55 0.11 -12.50
N GLN A 18 -33.18 -0.54 -11.53
CA GLN A 18 -32.49 -1.15 -10.41
C GLN A 18 -31.71 -2.32 -10.98
N VAL A 19 -30.42 -2.12 -11.22
CA VAL A 19 -29.52 -3.16 -11.74
C VAL A 19 -28.90 -3.93 -10.57
N THR A 20 -29.73 -4.37 -9.63
CA THR A 20 -29.25 -5.17 -8.49
C THR A 20 -28.57 -6.44 -9.02
N GLY A 21 -27.35 -6.69 -8.57
CA GLY A 21 -26.52 -7.80 -9.04
C GLY A 21 -25.72 -7.51 -10.32
N ALA A 22 -25.77 -6.29 -10.88
CA ALA A 22 -24.81 -5.90 -11.91
C ALA A 22 -23.37 -5.94 -11.35
N PRO A 23 -22.41 -6.40 -12.17
CA PRO A 23 -21.00 -6.32 -11.78
C PRO A 23 -20.56 -4.86 -11.69
N CYS A 24 -19.78 -4.54 -10.67
CA CYS A 24 -19.22 -3.22 -10.45
C CYS A 24 -17.81 -3.34 -9.86
N GLN A 25 -17.04 -2.27 -9.99
CA GLN A 25 -15.70 -2.12 -9.41
C GLN A 25 -15.61 -0.94 -8.45
N ASP A 26 -16.57 -0.02 -8.49
CA ASP A 26 -16.72 1.14 -7.62
C ASP A 26 -18.17 1.64 -7.64
N ASP A 27 -18.56 2.46 -6.66
CA ASP A 27 -19.94 2.95 -6.53
C ASP A 27 -20.40 3.80 -7.73
N LEU A 28 -19.47 4.40 -8.47
CA LEU A 28 -19.79 5.23 -9.65
C LEU A 28 -20.28 4.41 -10.84
N GLN A 29 -20.15 3.07 -10.79
CA GLN A 29 -20.71 2.15 -11.78
C GLN A 29 -22.12 1.66 -11.40
N CYS A 30 -22.58 1.97 -10.19
CA CYS A 30 -23.92 1.65 -9.73
C CYS A 30 -24.87 2.86 -9.87
N PRO A 31 -26.18 2.63 -10.05
CA PRO A 31 -27.18 3.70 -9.96
C PRO A 31 -27.10 4.47 -8.62
N ASN A 32 -27.48 5.75 -8.59
CA ASN A 32 -27.35 6.63 -7.40
C ASN A 32 -28.00 6.11 -6.10
N ALA A 33 -28.96 5.17 -6.17
CA ALA A 33 -29.60 4.54 -5.02
C ALA A 33 -29.00 3.17 -4.65
N GLN A 34 -27.85 2.84 -5.22
CA GLN A 34 -27.14 1.59 -5.06
C GLN A 34 -25.67 1.87 -4.73
N ARG A 35 -24.96 0.85 -4.24
CA ARG A 35 -23.52 0.87 -3.99
C ARG A 35 -22.88 -0.41 -4.46
N CYS A 36 -21.56 -0.39 -4.66
CA CYS A 36 -20.79 -1.57 -4.98
C CYS A 36 -20.31 -2.27 -3.70
N THR A 37 -20.57 -3.57 -3.56
CA THR A 37 -20.07 -4.37 -2.44
C THR A 37 -18.64 -4.86 -2.69
N PRO A 38 -17.93 -5.36 -1.66
CA PRO A 38 -16.62 -6.01 -1.84
C PRO A 38 -16.62 -7.16 -2.85
N GLU A 39 -17.75 -7.85 -3.01
CA GLU A 39 -17.94 -8.93 -3.98
C GLU A 39 -18.09 -8.42 -5.43
N GLY A 40 -18.07 -7.10 -5.65
CA GLY A 40 -18.15 -6.48 -6.96
C GLY A 40 -19.56 -6.50 -7.55
N GLN A 41 -20.59 -6.36 -6.71
CA GLN A 41 -21.98 -6.32 -7.15
C GLN A 41 -22.71 -5.07 -6.67
N CYS A 42 -23.56 -4.49 -7.53
CA CYS A 42 -24.42 -3.39 -7.15
C CYS A 42 -25.57 -3.88 -6.26
N VAL A 43 -25.67 -3.35 -5.05
CA VAL A 43 -26.74 -3.65 -4.08
C VAL A 43 -27.53 -2.39 -3.74
N ALA A 44 -28.77 -2.58 -3.28
CA ALA A 44 -29.64 -1.47 -2.90
C ALA A 44 -29.11 -0.72 -1.66
N GLY A 45 -29.34 0.60 -1.66
CA GLY A 45 -28.91 1.52 -0.62
C GLY A 45 -27.62 2.25 -1.02
N ALA A 46 -27.73 3.57 -1.15
CA ALA A 46 -26.57 4.44 -1.32
C ALA A 46 -25.64 4.31 -0.09
N ARG A 47 -24.34 4.49 -0.31
CA ARG A 47 -23.36 4.47 0.78
C ARG A 47 -23.65 5.60 1.76
N SER A 48 -23.49 5.30 3.05
CA SER A 48 -23.77 6.22 4.16
C SER A 48 -22.76 6.02 5.28
N GLY A 49 -22.82 6.82 6.34
CA GLY A 49 -21.98 6.66 7.54
C GLY A 49 -22.05 5.27 8.18
N GLU A 50 -23.21 4.60 8.11
CA GLU A 50 -23.38 3.22 8.61
C GLU A 50 -22.48 2.21 7.90
N HIS A 51 -22.03 2.55 6.69
CA HIS A 51 -21.18 1.71 5.85
C HIS A 51 -19.69 2.04 5.99
N LEU A 52 -19.27 2.87 6.95
CA LEU A 52 -17.87 3.31 7.09
C LEU A 52 -16.88 2.14 7.19
N LEU A 53 -17.16 1.15 8.05
CA LEU A 53 -16.30 0.00 8.24
C LEU A 53 -16.16 -0.85 6.96
N GLU A 54 -17.30 -1.12 6.29
CA GLU A 54 -17.33 -1.81 4.98
C GLU A 54 -16.49 -1.04 3.95
N SER A 55 -16.67 0.28 3.90
CA SER A 55 -15.95 1.17 2.98
C SER A 55 -14.45 1.14 3.22
N CYS A 56 -14.00 1.20 4.48
CA CYS A 56 -12.59 1.09 4.81
C CYS A 56 -12.00 -0.26 4.35
N ARG A 57 -12.71 -1.37 4.62
CA ARG A 57 -12.27 -2.71 4.17
C ARG A 57 -12.17 -2.79 2.64
N THR A 58 -13.17 -2.29 1.91
CA THR A 58 -13.14 -2.24 0.44
C THR A 58 -11.95 -1.44 -0.09
N ALA A 59 -11.62 -0.30 0.52
CA ALA A 59 -10.47 0.51 0.14
C ALA A 59 -9.15 -0.23 0.39
N MET A 60 -8.99 -0.86 1.56
CA MET A 60 -7.80 -1.64 1.92
C MET A 60 -7.62 -2.87 1.03
N GLU A 61 -8.68 -3.60 0.70
CA GLU A 61 -8.64 -4.71 -0.24
C GLU A 61 -8.27 -4.25 -1.65
N THR A 62 -8.80 -3.10 -2.10
CA THR A 62 -8.48 -2.53 -3.40
C THR A 62 -7.00 -2.17 -3.50
N LEU A 63 -6.45 -1.59 -2.44
CA LEU A 63 -5.02 -1.33 -2.30
C LEU A 63 -4.18 -2.61 -2.33
N ALA A 64 -4.57 -3.63 -1.55
CA ALA A 64 -3.87 -4.91 -1.52
C ALA A 64 -3.88 -5.60 -2.90
N ARG A 65 -5.02 -5.61 -3.60
CA ARG A 65 -5.13 -6.13 -4.97
C ARG A 65 -4.26 -5.34 -5.94
N ARG A 66 -4.23 -4.02 -5.81
CA ARG A 66 -3.41 -3.16 -6.66
C ARG A 66 -1.92 -3.42 -6.42
N ALA A 67 -1.49 -3.58 -5.17
CA ALA A 67 -0.12 -3.96 -4.86
C ALA A 67 0.23 -5.34 -5.39
N ASP A 68 -0.64 -6.34 -5.26
CA ASP A 68 -0.45 -7.67 -5.85
C ASP A 68 -0.18 -7.57 -7.37
N GLN A 69 -1.03 -6.84 -8.11
CA GLN A 69 -0.82 -6.57 -9.54
C GLN A 69 0.54 -5.90 -9.82
N CYS A 70 0.88 -4.88 -9.02
CA CYS A 70 2.08 -4.10 -9.23
C CYS A 70 3.37 -4.87 -8.99
N TYR A 71 3.32 -5.85 -8.10
CA TYR A 71 4.46 -6.68 -7.79
C TYR A 71 4.41 -8.03 -8.52
N GLY A 72 3.50 -8.21 -9.47
CA GLY A 72 3.40 -9.47 -10.23
C GLY A 72 2.93 -10.66 -9.42
N GLY A 73 2.32 -10.40 -8.27
CA GLY A 73 1.62 -11.40 -7.51
C GLY A 73 0.36 -11.84 -8.25
N LYS A 74 0.08 -13.14 -8.16
CA LYS A 74 -1.22 -13.75 -8.42
C LYS A 74 -1.80 -14.24 -7.09
N THR A 75 -1.47 -13.57 -5.99
CA THR A 75 -1.78 -13.98 -4.61
C THR A 75 -2.47 -12.85 -3.86
N PRO A 76 -3.78 -12.65 -4.09
CA PRO A 76 -4.53 -11.59 -3.44
C PRO A 76 -4.47 -11.62 -1.91
N GLU A 77 -4.15 -12.77 -1.31
CA GLU A 77 -4.17 -13.00 0.14
C GLU A 77 -2.89 -12.56 0.88
N SER A 78 -1.77 -12.34 0.18
CA SER A 78 -0.48 -12.04 0.83
C SER A 78 -0.40 -10.58 1.29
N TYR A 79 -0.87 -9.64 0.47
CA TYR A 79 -0.82 -8.20 0.77
C TYR A 79 -1.76 -7.74 1.90
N PRO A 80 -2.99 -8.27 2.06
CA PRO A 80 -3.84 -7.97 3.21
C PRO A 80 -3.16 -8.28 4.55
N ARG A 81 -2.34 -9.34 4.61
CA ARG A 81 -1.56 -9.69 5.81
C ARG A 81 -0.45 -8.69 6.13
N LEU A 82 -0.04 -7.87 5.17
CA LEU A 82 0.93 -6.79 5.38
C LEU A 82 0.30 -5.47 5.80
N ALA A 83 -1.03 -5.35 5.83
CA ALA A 83 -1.70 -4.06 5.99
C ALA A 83 -2.53 -3.92 7.28
N ASP A 84 -2.59 -4.97 8.12
CA ASP A 84 -3.46 -5.09 9.31
C ASP A 84 -4.79 -4.32 9.17
N THR A 85 -5.58 -4.73 8.18
CA THR A 85 -6.80 -4.04 7.76
C THR A 85 -7.78 -3.80 8.91
N GLU A 86 -7.90 -4.75 9.85
CA GLU A 86 -8.81 -4.62 10.98
C GLU A 86 -8.38 -3.53 11.95
N SER A 87 -7.08 -3.45 12.30
CA SER A 87 -6.58 -2.38 13.16
C SER A 87 -6.67 -1.01 12.51
N VAL A 88 -6.31 -0.92 11.22
CA VAL A 88 -6.43 0.32 10.44
C VAL A 88 -7.88 0.78 10.39
N CYS A 89 -8.81 -0.10 10.01
CA CYS A 89 -10.22 0.28 9.89
C CYS A 89 -10.90 0.56 11.22
N ALA A 90 -10.53 -0.14 12.30
CA ALA A 90 -10.99 0.21 13.64
C ALA A 90 -10.52 1.61 14.07
N SER A 91 -9.29 1.99 13.74
CA SER A 91 -8.76 3.34 14.00
C SER A 91 -9.51 4.41 13.18
N VAL A 92 -9.80 4.15 11.89
CA VAL A 92 -10.60 5.07 11.05
C VAL A 92 -12.01 5.28 11.63
N VAL A 93 -12.69 4.20 12.02
CA VAL A 93 -14.02 4.27 12.65
C VAL A 93 -13.95 5.12 13.92
N ALA A 94 -13.01 4.84 14.82
CA ALA A 94 -12.84 5.59 16.05
C ALA A 94 -12.53 7.08 15.81
N SER A 95 -11.76 7.40 14.77
CA SER A 95 -11.49 8.79 14.38
C SER A 95 -12.71 9.53 13.84
N VAL A 96 -13.57 8.87 13.07
CA VAL A 96 -14.83 9.48 12.62
C VAL A 96 -15.81 9.66 13.78
N GLU A 97 -15.95 8.65 14.65
CA GLU A 97 -16.79 8.74 15.86
C GLU A 97 -16.34 9.85 16.82
N ALA A 98 -15.03 10.07 16.92
CA ALA A 98 -14.44 11.14 17.72
C ALA A 98 -14.48 12.52 17.02
N GLY A 99 -15.03 12.63 15.81
CA GLY A 99 -15.09 13.88 15.04
C GLY A 99 -13.72 14.38 14.53
N ARG A 100 -12.69 13.52 14.55
CA ARG A 100 -11.34 13.84 14.05
C ARG A 100 -11.23 13.71 12.53
N GLN A 101 -12.11 12.90 11.94
CA GLN A 101 -12.30 12.78 10.50
C GLN A 101 -13.79 12.93 10.16
N ALA A 102 -14.08 13.40 8.95
CA ALA A 102 -15.41 13.32 8.36
C ALA A 102 -15.40 12.29 7.23
N PHE A 103 -16.31 11.34 7.28
CA PHE A 103 -16.56 10.43 6.16
C PHE A 103 -17.54 11.07 5.19
N VAL A 104 -17.15 11.15 3.91
CA VAL A 104 -17.96 11.71 2.81
C VAL A 104 -18.32 10.57 1.85
N PRO A 105 -19.46 9.88 2.05
CA PRO A 105 -19.81 8.65 1.33
C PRO A 105 -19.87 8.84 -0.18
N GLU A 106 -20.31 10.01 -0.65
CA GLU A 106 -20.49 10.33 -2.07
C GLU A 106 -19.16 10.34 -2.84
N ARG A 107 -18.04 10.55 -2.14
CA ARG A 107 -16.68 10.53 -2.72
C ARG A 107 -16.02 9.17 -2.68
N PHE A 108 -16.63 8.18 -2.01
CA PHE A 108 -15.99 6.88 -1.81
C PHE A 108 -15.73 6.13 -3.12
N GLY A 109 -16.68 6.15 -4.07
CA GLY A 109 -16.47 5.52 -5.37
C GLY A 109 -15.27 6.10 -6.15
N ALA A 110 -15.05 7.41 -6.07
CA ALA A 110 -13.88 8.06 -6.66
C ALA A 110 -12.59 7.65 -5.95
N CYS A 111 -12.61 7.56 -4.62
CA CYS A 111 -11.50 7.04 -3.84
C CYS A 111 -11.12 5.61 -4.24
N VAL A 112 -12.07 4.66 -4.30
CA VAL A 112 -11.78 3.27 -4.71
C VAL A 112 -11.16 3.21 -6.10
N ARG A 113 -11.68 4.01 -7.04
CA ARG A 113 -11.11 4.13 -8.38
C ARG A 113 -9.68 4.65 -8.36
N GLN A 114 -9.41 5.72 -7.63
CA GLN A 114 -8.08 6.30 -7.48
C GLN A 114 -7.10 5.28 -6.91
N LEU A 115 -7.49 4.54 -5.87
CA LEU A 115 -6.67 3.48 -5.26
C LEU A 115 -6.37 2.35 -6.27
N ARG A 116 -7.36 1.94 -7.06
CA ARG A 116 -7.20 0.92 -8.11
C ARG A 116 -6.27 1.37 -9.24
N GLU A 117 -6.27 2.66 -9.55
CA GLU A 117 -5.49 3.25 -10.65
C GLU A 117 -4.12 3.78 -10.20
N LEU A 118 -3.76 3.62 -8.90
CA LEU A 118 -2.48 4.08 -8.38
C LEU A 118 -1.32 3.54 -9.21
N PRO A 119 -0.36 4.40 -9.63
CA PRO A 119 0.83 3.92 -10.31
C PRO A 119 1.65 3.04 -9.36
N CYS A 120 2.28 2.00 -9.88
CA CYS A 120 2.96 1.01 -9.05
C CYS A 120 4.16 1.59 -8.29
N GLY A 121 4.83 2.60 -8.85
CA GLY A 121 5.82 3.40 -8.12
C GLY A 121 5.26 4.13 -6.88
N ALA A 122 3.94 4.31 -6.77
CA ALA A 122 3.26 4.92 -5.62
C ALA A 122 2.84 3.93 -4.53
N MET A 123 3.14 2.65 -4.70
CA MET A 123 2.84 1.62 -3.71
C MET A 123 4.13 0.97 -3.26
N THR A 124 4.86 1.62 -2.36
CA THR A 124 6.01 1.00 -1.71
C THR A 124 5.54 0.17 -0.51
N LEU A 125 6.31 -0.86 -0.13
CA LEU A 125 6.03 -1.61 1.11
C LEU A 125 6.05 -0.69 2.35
N ASP A 126 6.83 0.39 2.30
CA ASP A 126 6.84 1.41 3.37
C ASP A 126 5.48 2.12 3.48
N ASP A 127 4.80 2.39 2.36
CA ASP A 127 3.47 3.03 2.38
C ASP A 127 2.42 2.13 3.05
N PHE A 128 2.53 0.81 2.87
CA PHE A 128 1.74 -0.18 3.62
C PHE A 128 2.04 -0.14 5.11
N SER A 129 3.33 -0.03 5.48
CA SER A 129 3.76 -0.08 6.88
C SER A 129 3.30 1.11 7.73
N GLN A 130 3.01 2.24 7.08
CA GLN A 130 2.57 3.46 7.77
C GLN A 130 1.05 3.68 7.66
N GLY A 131 0.33 2.82 6.94
CA GLY A 131 -1.11 2.96 6.64
C GLY A 131 -1.48 4.23 5.85
N ASN A 132 -0.49 4.98 5.33
CA ASN A 132 -0.71 6.22 4.59
C ASN A 132 -1.50 6.01 3.29
N LEU A 133 -1.78 4.77 2.90
CA LEU A 133 -2.51 4.44 1.70
C LEU A 133 -3.96 4.98 1.70
N LEU A 134 -4.61 5.03 2.87
CA LEU A 134 -5.93 5.67 2.99
C LEU A 134 -5.86 7.20 2.96
N ALA A 135 -4.69 7.82 3.15
CA ALA A 135 -4.54 9.27 3.07
C ALA A 135 -4.81 9.83 1.66
N ARG A 136 -4.81 8.95 0.66
CA ARG A 136 -5.14 9.28 -0.73
C ARG A 136 -6.65 9.25 -0.99
N CYS A 137 -7.45 8.80 -0.02
CA CYS A 137 -8.89 8.65 -0.16
C CYS A 137 -9.60 9.95 0.21
N GLU A 138 -10.07 10.72 -0.77
CA GLU A 138 -10.82 11.97 -0.54
C GLU A 138 -12.18 11.79 0.18
N ALA A 139 -12.59 10.54 0.43
CA ALA A 139 -13.78 10.22 1.22
C ALA A 139 -13.54 10.34 2.74
N LEU A 140 -12.29 10.50 3.19
CA LEU A 140 -11.93 10.74 4.58
C LEU A 140 -11.28 12.13 4.67
N GLU A 141 -12.01 13.10 5.22
CA GLU A 141 -11.52 14.47 5.38
C GLU A 141 -10.97 14.69 6.79
N SER A 142 -9.73 15.18 6.89
CA SER A 142 -9.09 15.52 8.16
C SER A 142 -9.73 16.76 8.80
N GLN A 143 -10.05 16.68 10.09
CA GLN A 143 -10.72 17.76 10.84
C GLN A 143 -9.83 18.38 11.92
N VAL A 144 -8.71 17.74 12.28
CA VAL A 144 -7.88 18.14 13.41
C VAL A 144 -6.78 19.10 12.95
N THR A 145 -6.80 20.32 13.47
CA THR A 145 -5.73 21.29 13.26
C THR A 145 -4.50 21.00 14.13
N GLU A 146 -3.37 21.58 13.77
CA GLU A 146 -2.14 21.49 14.56
C GLU A 146 -2.35 21.84 16.04
N GLY A 147 -1.71 21.06 16.93
CA GLY A 147 -1.78 21.22 18.38
C GLY A 147 -2.93 20.47 19.04
N ASN A 148 -3.89 19.93 18.28
CA ASN A 148 -5.04 19.20 18.82
C ASN A 148 -4.85 17.67 18.81
N PRO A 149 -5.63 16.94 19.62
CA PRO A 149 -5.50 15.49 19.74
C PRO A 149 -5.81 14.72 18.45
N CYS A 150 -4.99 13.72 18.14
CA CYS A 150 -5.14 12.83 16.99
C CYS A 150 -4.86 11.37 17.36
N GLY A 151 -5.41 10.45 16.57
CA GLY A 151 -5.13 9.02 16.63
C GLY A 151 -4.36 8.49 15.42
N SER A 152 -4.34 9.21 14.30
CA SER A 152 -3.54 8.86 13.11
C SER A 152 -3.22 10.08 12.27
N ASN A 153 -2.29 9.95 11.31
CA ASN A 153 -1.95 11.04 10.38
C ASN A 153 -3.17 11.55 9.60
N LEU A 154 -4.17 10.70 9.36
CA LEU A 154 -5.41 11.04 8.64
C LEU A 154 -6.29 12.04 9.37
N ASP A 155 -6.10 12.18 10.68
CA ASP A 155 -6.88 13.15 11.47
C ASP A 155 -6.40 14.58 11.20
N CYS A 156 -5.13 14.74 10.83
CA CYS A 156 -4.44 16.03 10.84
C CYS A 156 -4.55 16.79 9.50
N GLN A 157 -4.97 18.06 9.56
CA GLN A 157 -5.04 18.96 8.41
C GLN A 157 -3.63 19.37 7.96
N GLY A 158 -3.10 18.68 6.94
CA GLY A 158 -1.79 18.98 6.36
C GLY A 158 -0.61 18.69 7.29
N GLY A 159 -0.82 17.82 8.27
CA GLY A 159 0.16 17.45 9.29
C GLY A 159 0.24 15.94 9.51
N TRP A 160 1.01 15.55 10.51
CA TRP A 160 1.12 14.17 10.97
C TRP A 160 0.73 14.08 12.44
N CYS A 161 0.37 12.88 12.88
CA CYS A 161 0.00 12.63 14.25
C CYS A 161 1.23 12.18 15.06
N ASP A 162 1.68 13.01 15.98
CA ASP A 162 2.77 12.66 16.87
C ASP A 162 2.26 11.84 18.06
N THR A 163 2.47 10.54 17.96
CA THR A 163 2.11 9.54 18.97
C THR A 163 3.30 9.09 19.83
N SER A 164 4.42 9.82 19.80
CA SER A 164 5.63 9.45 20.55
C SER A 164 5.42 9.37 22.07
N ALA A 165 4.47 10.13 22.61
CA ALA A 165 4.05 10.05 24.02
C ALA A 165 2.99 8.96 24.29
N GLY A 166 2.55 8.24 23.26
CA GLY A 166 1.49 7.25 23.28
C GLY A 166 0.21 7.70 22.58
N CYS A 167 -0.66 6.73 22.27
CA CYS A 167 -1.89 6.94 21.51
C CYS A 167 -2.88 7.93 22.16
N ALA A 168 -3.06 7.85 23.49
CA ALA A 168 -3.98 8.73 24.21
C ALA A 168 -3.55 10.20 24.22
N SER A 169 -2.30 10.47 23.88
CA SER A 169 -1.67 11.79 23.86
C SER A 169 -1.18 12.17 22.46
N GLY A 170 -1.70 11.54 21.41
CA GLY A 170 -1.35 11.89 20.03
C GLY A 170 -1.71 13.34 19.75
N VAL A 171 -0.80 14.11 19.15
CA VAL A 171 -1.04 15.53 18.81
C VAL A 171 -0.67 15.81 17.36
N CYS A 172 -1.56 16.50 16.64
CA CYS A 172 -1.27 16.91 15.27
C CYS A 172 -0.12 17.91 15.24
N LYS A 173 0.92 17.60 14.46
CA LYS A 173 2.06 18.47 14.22
C LYS A 173 2.24 18.72 12.73
N ARG A 174 2.91 19.81 12.38
CA ARG A 174 3.31 20.06 10.99
C ARG A 174 4.41 19.10 10.55
N TYR A 175 4.37 18.75 9.27
CA TYR A 175 5.50 18.15 8.59
C TYR A 175 6.65 19.14 8.45
N VAL A 176 7.87 18.61 8.27
CA VAL A 176 9.00 19.43 7.84
C VAL A 176 8.83 19.79 6.35
N PRO A 177 8.83 21.08 5.97
CA PRO A 177 8.67 21.50 4.58
C PRO A 177 9.85 21.06 3.71
N ALA A 178 9.62 20.85 2.41
CA ALA A 178 10.70 20.62 1.46
C ALA A 178 11.71 21.78 1.47
N GLY A 179 12.99 21.45 1.35
CA GLY A 179 14.12 22.37 1.47
C GLY A 179 14.58 22.64 2.90
N SER A 180 13.81 22.22 3.92
CA SER A 180 14.16 22.44 5.33
C SER A 180 15.00 21.29 5.90
N GLY A 181 15.75 21.59 6.97
CA GLY A 181 16.54 20.60 7.69
C GLY A 181 15.68 19.52 8.34
N CYS A 182 16.14 18.28 8.31
CA CYS A 182 15.49 17.13 8.92
C CYS A 182 16.50 16.22 9.62
N ASP A 183 16.06 15.48 10.62
CA ASP A 183 16.87 14.54 11.41
C ASP A 183 16.29 13.11 11.41
N GLY A 184 15.19 12.89 10.67
CA GLY A 184 14.43 11.64 10.64
C GLY A 184 13.49 11.42 11.83
N GLY A 185 13.52 12.29 12.85
CA GLY A 185 12.59 12.26 13.98
C GLY A 185 11.23 12.84 13.62
N VAL A 186 11.21 13.91 12.81
CA VAL A 186 9.99 14.50 12.26
C VAL A 186 9.88 14.15 10.77
N PRO A 187 8.74 13.62 10.30
CA PRO A 187 8.56 13.30 8.89
C PRO A 187 8.58 14.57 8.03
N CYS A 188 9.20 14.44 6.85
CA CYS A 188 9.07 15.43 5.79
C CYS A 188 7.65 15.43 5.23
N GLN A 189 7.26 16.55 4.62
CA GLN A 189 5.95 16.66 4.00
C GLN A 189 5.75 15.61 2.89
N PRO A 190 4.51 15.18 2.62
CA PRO A 190 4.21 14.26 1.52
C PRO A 190 4.85 14.72 0.20
N GLY A 191 5.41 13.77 -0.55
CA GLY A 191 6.17 14.05 -1.78
C GLY A 191 7.63 14.46 -1.56
N SER A 192 8.13 14.33 -0.33
CA SER A 192 9.55 14.55 0.00
C SER A 192 10.09 13.51 0.97
N THR A 193 11.41 13.30 0.94
CA THR A 193 12.12 12.37 1.83
C THR A 193 13.27 13.09 2.53
N CYS A 194 13.59 12.66 3.75
CA CYS A 194 14.74 13.19 4.47
C CYS A 194 16.02 12.60 3.86
N SER A 195 16.80 13.43 3.15
CA SER A 195 18.04 13.03 2.49
C SER A 195 19.14 14.05 2.78
N LEU A 196 20.28 13.55 3.30
CA LEU A 196 21.40 14.38 3.76
C LEU A 196 20.95 15.50 4.72
N ASN A 197 20.10 15.16 5.69
CA ASN A 197 19.53 16.06 6.68
C ASN A 197 18.70 17.22 6.10
N VAL A 198 18.18 17.08 4.88
CA VAL A 198 17.26 18.04 4.25
C VAL A 198 16.07 17.29 3.66
N CYS A 199 14.86 17.80 3.86
CA CYS A 199 13.68 17.28 3.17
C CYS A 199 13.76 17.62 1.70
N ARG A 200 14.04 16.63 0.85
CA ARG A 200 14.15 16.81 -0.60
C ARG A 200 12.91 16.29 -1.28
N ALA A 201 12.36 17.07 -2.21
CA ALA A 201 11.28 16.60 -3.07
C ALA A 201 11.69 15.32 -3.80
N HIS A 202 10.72 14.47 -4.10
CA HIS A 202 10.96 13.31 -4.95
C HIS A 202 11.48 13.74 -6.33
N ALA A 203 12.37 12.93 -6.89
CA ALA A 203 13.02 13.19 -8.17
C ALA A 203 12.15 12.71 -9.34
N ASN A 204 11.93 13.57 -10.32
CA ASN A 204 11.23 13.24 -11.56
C ASN A 204 12.08 12.39 -12.49
N LEU A 205 11.49 11.87 -13.57
CA LEU A 205 12.22 11.14 -14.60
C LEU A 205 13.41 11.95 -15.15
N GLY A 206 14.57 11.30 -15.25
CA GLY A 206 15.84 11.88 -15.65
C GLY A 206 16.60 12.61 -14.54
N GLU A 207 15.95 12.94 -13.42
CA GLU A 207 16.58 13.62 -12.29
C GLU A 207 17.38 12.66 -11.41
N SER A 208 18.25 13.23 -10.57
CA SER A 208 19.11 12.46 -9.67
C SER A 208 18.31 11.89 -8.50
N CYS A 209 18.43 10.59 -8.28
CA CYS A 209 17.94 9.89 -7.09
C CYS A 209 19.07 9.47 -6.13
N ALA A 210 20.26 10.08 -6.28
CA ALA A 210 21.39 9.85 -5.38
C ALA A 210 21.03 10.15 -3.91
N TRP A 211 21.77 9.53 -2.99
CA TRP A 211 21.62 9.74 -1.53
C TRP A 211 20.20 9.45 -1.01
N SER A 212 19.60 8.37 -1.52
CA SER A 212 18.28 7.89 -1.09
C SER A 212 17.13 8.86 -1.37
N ILE A 213 17.30 9.78 -2.33
CA ILE A 213 16.17 10.54 -2.87
C ILE A 213 15.24 9.56 -3.61
N ARG A 214 13.96 9.55 -3.25
CA ARG A 214 12.97 8.70 -3.91
C ARG A 214 12.60 9.29 -5.27
N CYS A 215 12.34 8.42 -6.24
CA CYS A 215 11.73 8.85 -7.49
C CYS A 215 10.25 9.18 -7.30
N ALA A 216 9.74 10.11 -8.10
CA ALA A 216 8.37 10.55 -8.09
C ALA A 216 7.44 9.33 -8.32
N PRO A 217 6.59 8.97 -7.35
CA PRO A 217 5.79 7.74 -7.41
C PRO A 217 4.83 7.70 -8.60
N GLU A 218 4.31 8.87 -9.00
CA GLU A 218 3.44 9.07 -10.15
C GLU A 218 4.12 8.76 -11.49
N ALA A 219 5.45 8.80 -11.56
CA ALA A 219 6.20 8.57 -12.79
C ALA A 219 6.46 7.09 -13.09
N ASN A 220 5.99 6.17 -12.23
CA ASN A 220 6.31 4.74 -12.29
C ASN A 220 7.82 4.49 -12.53
N ALA A 221 8.64 5.25 -11.82
CA ALA A 221 10.07 5.33 -12.01
C ALA A 221 10.83 4.50 -10.96
N ALA A 222 12.06 4.14 -11.31
CA ALA A 222 12.99 3.46 -10.43
C ALA A 222 14.31 4.22 -10.37
N CYS A 223 15.00 4.15 -9.23
CA CYS A 223 16.31 4.75 -9.07
C CYS A 223 17.39 3.80 -9.61
N VAL A 224 17.95 4.10 -10.78
CA VAL A 224 18.97 3.30 -11.45
C VAL A 224 20.19 4.15 -11.71
N ASP A 225 21.35 3.70 -11.22
CA ASP A 225 22.63 4.41 -11.37
C ASP A 225 22.52 5.89 -10.98
N ASN A 226 21.84 6.15 -9.85
CA ASN A 226 21.53 7.47 -9.32
C ASN A 226 20.65 8.36 -10.20
N ARG A 227 19.90 7.80 -11.16
CA ARG A 227 18.87 8.54 -11.91
C ARG A 227 17.52 7.85 -11.86
N CYS A 228 16.47 8.66 -11.79
CA CYS A 228 15.12 8.17 -11.97
C CYS A 228 14.88 7.84 -13.43
N VAL A 229 14.66 6.56 -13.73
CA VAL A 229 14.35 6.07 -15.07
C VAL A 229 12.99 5.39 -15.07
N ALA A 230 12.35 5.35 -16.24
CA ALA A 230 11.12 4.59 -16.39
C ALA A 230 11.41 3.11 -16.17
N ARG A 231 10.50 2.42 -15.48
CA ARG A 231 10.53 0.96 -15.39
C ARG A 231 10.38 0.34 -16.78
N LYS A 232 10.97 -0.84 -16.97
CA LYS A 232 11.06 -1.51 -18.29
C LYS A 232 10.18 -2.76 -18.34
N ALA A 233 9.38 -2.87 -19.40
CA ALA A 233 8.70 -4.12 -19.75
C ALA A 233 9.67 -5.25 -20.13
N SER A 234 10.87 -4.93 -20.64
CA SER A 234 11.82 -5.94 -21.10
C SER A 234 13.26 -5.40 -21.14
N GLY A 235 14.23 -6.29 -21.30
CA GLY A 235 15.65 -5.94 -21.39
C GLY A 235 16.38 -6.10 -20.05
N THR A 236 17.65 -5.71 -20.03
CA THR A 236 18.53 -5.95 -18.88
C THR A 236 18.09 -5.20 -17.64
N CYS A 237 18.32 -5.78 -16.46
CA CYS A 237 18.01 -5.16 -15.16
C CYS A 237 19.07 -5.55 -14.12
N LYS A 238 19.22 -4.75 -13.06
CA LYS A 238 20.05 -5.09 -11.89
C LYS A 238 19.19 -5.43 -10.68
N SER A 239 17.99 -4.84 -10.58
CA SER A 239 17.05 -5.07 -9.48
C SER A 239 15.61 -5.19 -9.99
N ALA A 240 14.74 -5.80 -9.17
CA ALA A 240 13.32 -5.94 -9.47
C ALA A 240 12.63 -4.57 -9.68
N ASP A 241 13.13 -3.53 -9.02
CA ASP A 241 12.58 -2.17 -9.15
C ASP A 241 12.77 -1.59 -10.55
N GLU A 242 13.70 -2.08 -11.36
CA GLU A 242 13.86 -1.60 -12.74
C GLU A 242 12.79 -2.10 -13.69
N CYS A 243 12.06 -3.14 -13.29
CA CYS A 243 11.11 -3.82 -14.13
C CYS A 243 9.71 -3.23 -13.92
N GLU A 244 8.95 -3.24 -15.01
CA GLU A 244 7.55 -2.85 -14.98
C GLU A 244 6.73 -3.75 -14.06
N PRO A 245 5.58 -3.26 -13.61
CA PRO A 245 4.58 -4.05 -12.90
C PRO A 245 4.31 -5.40 -13.55
N GLY A 246 4.27 -6.48 -12.76
CA GLY A 246 4.07 -7.82 -13.30
C GLY A 246 5.33 -8.49 -13.85
N MET A 247 6.47 -7.81 -13.83
CA MET A 247 7.75 -8.33 -14.30
C MET A 247 8.71 -8.58 -13.13
N ALA A 248 9.53 -9.62 -13.26
CA ALA A 248 10.60 -9.95 -12.35
C ALA A 248 11.96 -9.69 -13.01
N CYS A 249 12.94 -9.25 -12.23
CA CYS A 249 14.33 -9.12 -12.70
C CYS A 249 15.05 -10.47 -12.57
N ALA A 250 14.81 -11.34 -13.53
CA ALA A 250 15.21 -12.74 -13.48
C ALA A 250 16.59 -12.96 -14.11
N LYS A 251 17.40 -13.86 -13.54
CA LYS A 251 18.67 -14.29 -14.13
C LYS A 251 18.43 -15.02 -15.45
N ILE A 252 19.27 -14.74 -16.44
CA ILE A 252 19.26 -15.46 -17.71
C ILE A 252 19.87 -16.86 -17.52
N ASN A 253 20.91 -16.98 -16.69
CA ASN A 253 21.59 -18.24 -16.39
C ASN A 253 21.89 -18.37 -14.88
N VAL A 254 21.18 -19.24 -14.18
CA VAL A 254 21.33 -19.40 -12.72
C VAL A 254 22.71 -19.90 -12.31
N ASP A 255 23.32 -20.75 -13.15
CA ASP A 255 24.62 -21.38 -12.88
C ASP A 255 25.80 -20.41 -13.05
N ALA A 256 25.59 -19.28 -13.72
CA ALA A 256 26.62 -18.25 -13.92
C ALA A 256 26.92 -17.43 -12.65
N GLY A 257 26.35 -17.80 -11.50
CA GLY A 257 26.67 -17.20 -10.21
C GLY A 257 25.93 -15.88 -9.92
N PRO A 258 26.41 -15.09 -8.95
CA PRO A 258 25.74 -13.85 -8.51
C PRO A 258 25.72 -12.75 -9.57
N ASP A 259 26.76 -12.69 -10.41
CA ASP A 259 26.94 -11.70 -11.48
C ASP A 259 26.27 -12.09 -12.80
N SER A 260 25.46 -13.15 -12.78
CA SER A 260 24.68 -13.57 -13.95
C SER A 260 23.82 -12.40 -14.45
N PRO A 261 23.87 -12.10 -15.76
CA PRO A 261 23.03 -11.06 -16.34
C PRO A 261 21.55 -11.38 -16.09
N ARG A 262 20.79 -10.32 -15.81
CA ARG A 262 19.36 -10.41 -15.52
C ARG A 262 18.55 -9.60 -16.51
N GLU A 263 17.32 -10.01 -16.73
CA GLU A 263 16.37 -9.35 -17.61
C GLU A 263 15.00 -9.24 -16.96
N CYS A 264 14.29 -8.17 -17.29
CA CYS A 264 12.87 -8.04 -16.98
C CYS A 264 12.09 -9.07 -17.81
N ARG A 265 11.47 -10.02 -17.11
CA ARG A 265 10.65 -11.09 -17.68
C ARG A 265 9.33 -11.15 -16.92
N THR A 266 8.31 -11.76 -17.52
CA THR A 266 7.03 -11.96 -16.83
C THR A 266 7.25 -12.75 -15.55
N ALA A 267 6.77 -12.19 -14.44
CA ALA A 267 6.91 -12.82 -13.15
C ALA A 267 6.06 -14.10 -13.06
N ARG A 268 6.60 -15.10 -12.38
CA ARG A 268 5.90 -16.35 -12.06
C ARG A 268 4.97 -16.14 -10.88
N GLY A 269 3.75 -16.65 -11.00
CA GLY A 269 2.74 -16.64 -9.95
C GLY A 269 2.89 -17.77 -8.94
N LEU A 270 2.01 -17.81 -7.93
CA LEU A 270 1.96 -18.87 -6.92
C LEU A 270 1.86 -20.26 -7.55
N ASP A 271 2.62 -21.20 -7.00
CA ASP A 271 2.70 -22.60 -7.42
C ASP A 271 3.19 -22.82 -8.86
N GLU A 272 3.47 -21.77 -9.62
CA GLU A 272 4.08 -21.92 -10.94
C GLU A 272 5.52 -22.45 -10.79
N PRO A 273 5.97 -23.30 -11.75
CA PRO A 273 7.33 -23.83 -11.73
C PRO A 273 8.33 -22.69 -11.86
N CYS A 274 9.41 -22.80 -11.10
CA CYS A 274 10.50 -21.83 -11.10
C CYS A 274 11.86 -22.54 -10.92
N THR A 275 12.92 -21.80 -11.19
CA THR A 275 14.31 -22.22 -11.07
C THR A 275 14.89 -21.55 -9.84
N PRO A 276 15.26 -22.31 -8.78
CA PRO A 276 15.75 -21.71 -7.55
C PRO A 276 17.01 -20.87 -7.78
N GLY A 277 17.00 -19.63 -7.30
CA GLY A 277 18.09 -18.67 -7.46
C GLY A 277 17.99 -17.83 -8.75
N ALA A 278 16.94 -18.02 -9.55
CA ALA A 278 16.67 -17.25 -10.76
C ALA A 278 15.95 -15.92 -10.51
N PHE A 279 15.31 -15.74 -9.35
CA PHE A 279 14.50 -14.54 -9.03
C PHE A 279 13.36 -14.31 -10.04
N GLU A 280 12.70 -15.37 -10.50
CA GLU A 280 11.61 -15.27 -11.47
C GLU A 280 10.21 -15.18 -10.85
N CYS A 281 10.07 -15.41 -9.54
CA CYS A 281 8.80 -15.27 -8.83
C CYS A 281 8.46 -13.80 -8.58
N GLY A 282 7.18 -13.44 -8.74
CA GLY A 282 6.70 -12.07 -8.55
C GLY A 282 6.37 -11.74 -7.10
N GLY A 283 6.73 -10.53 -6.68
CA GLY A 283 6.16 -9.87 -5.51
C GLY A 283 6.47 -10.52 -4.18
N LEU A 284 5.44 -10.89 -3.42
CA LEU A 284 5.59 -11.52 -2.11
C LEU A 284 5.83 -13.04 -2.22
N LEU A 285 6.50 -13.45 -3.30
CA LEU A 285 6.82 -14.85 -3.60
C LEU A 285 8.33 -15.04 -3.70
N TYR A 286 8.78 -16.27 -3.48
CA TYR A 286 10.15 -16.71 -3.74
C TYR A 286 10.14 -18.11 -4.36
N CYS A 287 11.22 -18.50 -5.03
CA CYS A 287 11.33 -19.85 -5.57
C CYS A 287 11.85 -20.83 -4.51
N GLU A 288 10.98 -21.73 -4.03
CA GLU A 288 11.35 -22.71 -3.02
C GLU A 288 12.21 -23.83 -3.62
N ALA A 289 13.39 -24.08 -3.05
CA ALA A 289 14.34 -25.04 -3.59
C ALA A 289 13.81 -26.48 -3.58
N ALA A 290 13.11 -26.85 -2.52
CA ALA A 290 12.62 -28.22 -2.31
C ALA A 290 11.55 -28.62 -3.33
N THR A 291 10.75 -27.67 -3.81
CA THR A 291 9.62 -27.95 -4.70
C THR A 291 9.78 -27.37 -6.10
N ALA A 292 10.78 -26.50 -6.32
CA ALA A 292 10.98 -25.74 -7.56
C ALA A 292 9.70 -25.01 -8.01
N ARG A 293 8.99 -24.42 -7.03
CA ARG A 293 7.75 -23.68 -7.24
C ARG A 293 7.76 -22.36 -6.48
N CYS A 294 7.08 -21.36 -7.03
CA CYS A 294 6.92 -20.09 -6.36
C CYS A 294 6.01 -20.26 -5.14
N ARG A 295 6.53 -19.87 -3.97
CA ARG A 295 5.84 -19.92 -2.68
C ARG A 295 5.72 -18.53 -2.07
N PRO A 296 4.71 -18.29 -1.23
CA PRO A 296 4.63 -17.06 -0.44
C PRO A 296 5.88 -16.84 0.38
N TRP A 297 6.17 -15.59 0.72
CA TRP A 297 7.15 -15.23 1.74
C TRP A 297 6.95 -15.99 3.05
N ARG A 298 8.01 -16.00 3.86
CA ARG A 298 8.18 -16.93 4.97
C ARG A 298 7.29 -16.55 6.14
N GLU A 299 6.79 -17.56 6.83
CA GLU A 299 5.93 -17.42 8.01
C GLU A 299 6.78 -17.33 9.29
N LEU A 300 6.14 -16.96 10.39
CA LEU A 300 6.80 -16.83 11.71
C LEU A 300 7.62 -18.08 12.08
N GLY A 301 8.86 -17.86 12.54
CA GLY A 301 9.80 -18.90 12.93
C GLY A 301 10.60 -19.53 11.79
N GLN A 302 10.26 -19.24 10.53
CA GLN A 302 11.02 -19.74 9.38
C GLN A 302 12.20 -18.83 9.05
N THR A 303 13.27 -19.40 8.50
CA THR A 303 14.42 -18.65 7.96
C THR A 303 13.95 -17.68 6.88
N CYS A 304 14.43 -16.45 6.95
CA CYS A 304 14.22 -15.38 5.97
C CYS A 304 15.58 -14.91 5.44
N LEU A 305 15.58 -14.25 4.27
CA LEU A 305 16.76 -13.86 3.51
C LEU A 305 17.65 -15.08 3.20
N ASP A 306 17.49 -15.65 2.01
CA ASP A 306 18.13 -16.90 1.57
C ASP A 306 17.70 -18.14 2.38
N PRO A 307 16.40 -18.48 2.39
CA PRO A 307 15.87 -19.57 3.23
C PRO A 307 16.45 -20.94 2.89
N ASP A 308 16.86 -21.15 1.64
CA ASP A 308 17.23 -22.45 1.09
C ASP A 308 18.69 -22.50 0.56
N GLY A 309 19.50 -21.46 0.80
CA GLY A 309 20.87 -21.35 0.26
C GLY A 309 20.94 -21.11 -1.25
N THR A 310 19.81 -20.75 -1.88
CA THR A 310 19.66 -20.49 -3.32
C THR A 310 19.93 -19.04 -3.69
N LYS A 311 20.19 -18.19 -2.69
CA LYS A 311 20.28 -16.73 -2.76
C LYS A 311 18.96 -16.06 -3.14
N GLU A 312 17.84 -16.79 -3.13
CA GLU A 312 16.52 -16.20 -3.28
C GLU A 312 16.22 -15.27 -2.10
N THR A 313 15.62 -14.12 -2.39
CA THR A 313 15.22 -13.18 -1.34
C THR A 313 13.79 -13.50 -0.92
N ALA A 314 13.65 -14.20 0.20
CA ALA A 314 12.35 -14.38 0.85
C ALA A 314 12.29 -13.54 2.13
N MET A 315 11.40 -12.56 2.17
CA MET A 315 11.11 -11.80 3.39
C MET A 315 10.03 -12.51 4.20
N CYS A 316 9.53 -11.85 5.25
CA CYS A 316 8.56 -12.38 6.19
C CYS A 316 7.17 -11.83 5.92
N LEU A 317 6.17 -12.71 5.89
CA LEU A 317 4.77 -12.33 5.73
C LEU A 317 4.18 -11.99 7.10
N GLY A 318 3.64 -10.79 7.26
CA GLY A 318 3.03 -10.33 8.53
C GLY A 318 3.97 -10.36 9.74
N SER A 319 5.28 -10.30 9.50
CA SER A 319 6.34 -10.37 10.52
C SER A 319 7.60 -9.67 10.00
N ARG A 320 8.66 -9.59 10.83
CA ARG A 320 9.94 -8.98 10.45
C ARG A 320 11.05 -10.02 10.35
N CYS A 321 12.02 -9.77 9.48
CA CYS A 321 13.21 -10.62 9.37
C CYS A 321 14.30 -10.13 10.34
N ALA A 322 14.62 -10.93 11.36
CA ALA A 322 15.56 -10.54 12.41
C ALA A 322 16.43 -11.70 12.88
N PHE A 323 17.57 -11.41 13.50
CA PHE A 323 18.45 -12.43 14.06
C PHE A 323 17.75 -13.20 15.18
N GLY A 324 17.59 -14.50 14.98
CA GLY A 324 17.11 -15.45 15.98
C GLY A 324 18.24 -16.14 16.70
N ALA A 325 17.93 -17.30 17.29
CA ALA A 325 18.93 -18.18 17.85
C ALA A 325 19.97 -18.57 16.78
N PHE A 326 21.23 -18.78 17.20
CA PHE A 326 22.32 -19.22 16.32
C PHE A 326 22.67 -18.25 15.18
N LEU A 327 22.36 -16.95 15.32
CA LEU A 327 22.68 -15.91 14.32
C LEU A 327 22.03 -16.13 12.94
N GLN A 328 20.97 -16.93 12.87
CA GLN A 328 20.18 -17.09 11.65
C GLN A 328 19.11 -15.99 11.59
N LEU A 329 18.87 -15.47 10.39
CA LEU A 329 17.77 -14.55 10.15
C LEU A 329 16.47 -15.35 10.04
N VAL A 330 15.54 -15.10 10.94
CA VAL A 330 14.25 -15.79 11.00
C VAL A 330 13.13 -14.77 11.10
N CYS A 331 11.95 -15.17 10.63
CA CYS A 331 10.75 -14.37 10.79
C CYS A 331 10.34 -14.33 12.27
N GLN A 332 10.33 -13.13 12.83
CA GLN A 332 9.96 -12.85 14.21
C GLN A 332 8.78 -11.90 14.25
N GLN A 333 8.07 -11.88 15.38
CA GLN A 333 7.04 -10.88 15.60
C GLN A 333 7.63 -9.47 15.46
N TYR A 334 6.79 -8.55 15.00
CA TYR A 334 7.12 -7.13 15.01
C TYR A 334 7.49 -6.67 16.42
N VAL A 335 8.35 -5.68 16.49
CA VAL A 335 8.72 -5.03 17.74
C VAL A 335 7.49 -4.29 18.26
N THR A 336 7.08 -4.60 19.49
CA THR A 336 5.95 -3.94 20.15
C THR A 336 6.24 -2.45 20.36
N PRO A 337 5.21 -1.59 20.43
CA PRO A 337 5.39 -0.18 20.77
C PRO A 337 6.23 0.00 22.05
N GLY A 338 7.16 0.96 22.02
CA GLY A 338 8.16 1.19 23.07
C GLY A 338 9.44 0.36 22.93
N GLY A 339 9.45 -0.69 22.10
CA GLY A 339 10.64 -1.50 21.83
C GLY A 339 11.61 -0.84 20.85
N SER A 340 12.88 -1.27 20.86
CA SER A 340 13.92 -0.73 19.98
C SER A 340 13.80 -1.23 18.53
N CYS A 341 13.97 -0.33 17.57
CA CYS A 341 13.87 -0.61 16.14
C CYS A 341 15.02 0.02 15.35
N LEU A 342 15.28 -0.51 14.15
CA LEU A 342 16.24 0.03 13.21
C LEU A 342 15.55 0.77 12.07
N ALA A 343 14.40 0.25 11.61
CA ALA A 343 13.61 0.78 10.51
C ALA A 343 12.10 0.60 10.78
N ASP A 344 11.25 1.31 10.03
CA ASP A 344 9.80 1.27 10.19
C ASP A 344 9.23 -0.16 10.04
N GLY A 345 9.81 -0.97 9.14
CA GLY A 345 9.42 -2.37 8.96
C GLY A 345 9.60 -3.27 10.18
N ASP A 346 10.37 -2.86 11.20
CA ASP A 346 10.45 -3.58 12.47
C ASP A 346 9.15 -3.46 13.29
N CYS A 347 8.43 -2.35 13.14
CA CYS A 347 7.29 -1.96 13.99
C CYS A 347 5.94 -2.47 13.47
N GLY A 348 5.94 -3.16 12.33
CA GLY A 348 4.73 -3.68 11.71
C GLY A 348 3.89 -2.60 11.01
N PRO A 349 2.72 -2.98 10.50
CA PRO A 349 1.93 -2.14 9.59
C PRO A 349 1.16 -0.99 10.22
N THR A 350 1.06 -1.01 11.55
CA THR A 350 0.41 0.05 12.33
C THR A 350 1.43 0.82 13.17
N GLY A 351 2.72 0.68 12.85
CA GLY A 351 3.81 1.23 13.64
C GLY A 351 4.85 1.91 12.77
N ALA A 352 5.68 2.73 13.41
CA ALA A 352 6.82 3.34 12.75
C ALA A 352 8.00 3.43 13.72
N CYS A 353 9.22 3.41 13.18
CA CYS A 353 10.43 3.56 13.95
C CYS A 353 10.79 5.04 14.06
N ARG A 354 10.70 5.59 15.27
CA ARG A 354 10.99 6.99 15.56
C ARG A 354 12.01 7.06 16.68
N ASN A 355 13.13 7.73 16.44
CA ASN A 355 14.25 7.80 17.38
C ASN A 355 14.68 6.42 17.90
N LYS A 356 14.69 5.41 17.01
CA LYS A 356 15.01 4.00 17.31
C LYS A 356 14.04 3.31 18.28
N VAL A 357 12.82 3.83 18.42
CA VAL A 357 11.74 3.23 19.19
C VAL A 357 10.51 3.04 18.30
N CYS A 358 9.85 1.88 18.41
CA CYS A 358 8.58 1.67 17.73
C CYS A 358 7.47 2.47 18.40
N VAL A 359 6.75 3.27 17.60
CA VAL A 359 5.56 4.01 18.01
C VAL A 359 4.35 3.54 17.18
N THR A 360 3.15 3.61 17.76
CA THR A 360 1.91 3.27 17.05
C THR A 360 1.45 4.45 16.21
N THR A 361 1.13 4.24 14.93
CA THR A 361 0.66 5.29 14.01
C THR A 361 -0.85 5.24 13.77
N TRP A 362 -1.53 4.22 14.29
CA TRP A 362 -2.98 3.99 14.20
C TRP A 362 -3.57 3.69 15.57
N CYS A 363 -4.19 4.70 16.17
CA CYS A 363 -4.78 4.64 17.48
C CYS A 363 -6.30 4.57 17.39
N ARG A 364 -6.92 3.83 18.32
CA ARG A 364 -8.37 3.76 18.52
C ARG A 364 -8.75 4.79 19.57
#